data_AF-H0GTE5-F1
#
_entry.id   AF-H0GTE5-F1
#
_cell.length_a   1.000
_cell.length_b   1.000
_cell.length_c   1.000
_cell.angle_alpha   90.00
_cell.angle_beta   90.00
_cell.angle_gamma   90.00
#
_symmetry.space_group_name_H-M   'P 1'
#
loop_
_entity.id
_entity.type
_entity.pdbx_description
1 polymer ?
#
loop_
_entity_poly.entity_id
_entity_poly.type
_entity_poly.pdbx_seq_one_letter_code
_entity_poly.pdbx_strand_id
1 'polypeptide(L)'
;MPYNILRMKNSLETSGSDGILLADERKTLRIGELYRYKFSVNKNVLKGQGLDVSQLYVRIKNEESSLLRPVYLAGPYSFYIDIRPHNYNENRKFPGKEAIPFIENLKPDERFKVKILLNKNSRVNDSSIYSWTIDIISQLAVTTIPRLEFTFRIGTTRKAVKKSGGRFVSTEGVSLEMWDTKSLWDLPPKFPNKPVHLVIVTHGIFSNIGCDMLYMKDKIEEMTFPMDEAVNPNIIVRGCMDNVGKSGHGIHCLGVRVGKYVLETVDELNKKYRVDRISFIGHSLGGPTQSMAVRYITVKRPSFFDPVKGVKPVNFITLASPFIGVIGDFPFYLSVPL
;
A
#
# COMPACT_ATOMS: atom_id res chain seq x y z
N MET A 1 0.56 40.48 -16.45
CA MET A 1 1.49 39.52 -17.09
C MET A 1 1.00 38.12 -16.84
N PRO A 2 0.45 37.40 -17.84
CA PRO A 2 0.01 36.03 -17.64
C PRO A 2 1.19 35.07 -17.90
N TYR A 3 1.47 34.23 -16.91
CA TYR A 3 2.51 33.21 -16.95
C TYR A 3 2.22 32.18 -18.05
N ASN A 4 3.20 31.97 -18.93
CA ASN A 4 3.20 30.93 -19.95
C ASN A 4 3.20 29.54 -19.30
N ILE A 5 2.09 28.81 -19.44
CA ILE A 5 2.02 27.38 -19.15
C ILE A 5 2.70 26.64 -20.31
N LEU A 6 3.93 26.18 -20.09
CA LEU A 6 4.65 25.27 -20.97
C LEU A 6 3.96 23.90 -21.00
N ARG A 7 2.95 23.74 -21.88
CA ARG A 7 2.50 22.42 -22.33
C ARG A 7 3.63 21.81 -23.18
N MET A 8 4.42 20.91 -22.60
CA MET A 8 5.33 20.06 -23.37
C MET A 8 4.53 19.17 -24.34
N LYS A 9 4.38 19.62 -25.59
CA LYS A 9 4.11 18.77 -26.75
C LYS A 9 5.39 18.03 -27.09
N ASN A 10 5.53 16.77 -26.66
CA ASN A 10 6.59 15.90 -27.18
C ASN A 10 6.03 14.96 -28.24
N SER A 11 6.10 15.43 -29.48
CA SER A 11 6.02 14.69 -30.75
C SER A 11 7.39 14.12 -31.16
N LEU A 12 7.34 12.94 -31.80
CA LEU A 12 8.37 12.27 -32.65
C LEU A 12 9.62 11.77 -31.88
N GLU A 13 10.19 10.58 -32.13
CA GLU A 13 10.35 9.82 -33.37
C GLU A 13 9.91 8.35 -33.28
N THR A 14 9.62 7.80 -34.46
CA THR A 14 9.40 6.39 -34.76
C THR A 14 10.62 5.81 -35.45
N SER A 15 11.19 4.74 -34.92
CA SER A 15 11.99 3.79 -35.69
C SER A 15 11.72 2.36 -35.18
N GLY A 16 11.26 1.50 -36.09
CA GLY A 16 11.64 0.08 -36.10
C GLY A 16 11.11 -0.90 -35.05
N SER A 17 9.93 -0.70 -34.45
CA SER A 17 9.03 -1.78 -33.95
C SER A 17 7.87 -1.15 -33.17
N ASP A 18 6.72 -1.82 -33.10
CA ASP A 18 5.59 -1.36 -32.27
C ASP A 18 5.89 -1.35 -30.75
N GLY A 19 7.10 -1.78 -30.36
CA GLY A 19 7.50 -2.06 -28.99
C GLY A 19 6.87 -3.34 -28.46
N ILE A 20 7.32 -3.73 -27.27
CA ILE A 20 6.84 -4.93 -26.58
C ILE A 20 6.15 -4.49 -25.29
N LEU A 21 5.02 -5.14 -25.00
CA LEU A 21 4.30 -5.01 -23.74
C LEU A 21 4.90 -5.99 -22.75
N LEU A 22 5.44 -5.46 -21.64
CA LEU A 22 6.15 -6.21 -20.61
C LEU A 22 5.25 -6.58 -19.43
N ALA A 23 4.17 -5.84 -19.21
CA ALA A 23 3.14 -6.10 -18.22
C ALA A 23 1.79 -5.57 -18.71
N ASP A 24 0.70 -6.32 -18.46
CA ASP A 24 -0.68 -5.92 -18.69
C ASP A 24 -1.59 -6.54 -17.62
N GLU A 25 -2.03 -5.71 -16.68
CA GLU A 25 -2.91 -6.12 -15.59
C GLU A 25 -4.22 -5.34 -15.67
N ARG A 26 -5.32 -6.01 -15.34
CA ARG A 26 -6.62 -5.40 -15.07
C ARG A 26 -7.08 -5.88 -13.70
N LYS A 27 -7.34 -4.96 -12.78
CA LYS A 27 -7.69 -5.28 -11.39
C LYS A 27 -8.79 -4.36 -10.88
N THR A 28 -9.38 -4.76 -9.77
CA THR A 28 -10.39 -3.99 -9.05
C THR A 28 -9.97 -3.74 -7.60
N LEU A 29 -10.37 -2.60 -7.05
CA LEU A 29 -10.11 -2.20 -5.67
C LEU A 29 -11.38 -1.65 -5.01
N ARG A 30 -11.56 -1.95 -3.73
CA ARG A 30 -12.57 -1.38 -2.83
C ARG A 30 -11.94 -0.37 -1.88
N ILE A 31 -12.75 0.15 -0.96
CA ILE A 31 -12.27 0.97 0.15
C ILE A 31 -11.21 0.24 0.97
N GLY A 32 -10.10 0.93 1.23
CA GLY A 32 -8.98 0.37 1.98
C GLY A 32 -8.22 -0.75 1.27
N GLU A 33 -8.44 -0.93 -0.04
CA GLU A 33 -7.68 -1.89 -0.83
C GLU A 33 -6.63 -1.20 -1.72
N LEU A 34 -5.52 -1.90 -1.94
CA LEU A 34 -4.44 -1.49 -2.83
C LEU A 34 -3.77 -2.69 -3.50
N TYR A 35 -3.02 -2.40 -4.56
CA TYR A 35 -2.00 -3.28 -5.11
C TYR A 35 -0.62 -2.62 -5.03
N ARG A 36 0.36 -3.37 -4.56
CA ARG A 36 1.79 -3.04 -4.66
C ARG A 36 2.43 -3.96 -5.68
N TYR A 37 3.13 -3.38 -6.65
CA TYR A 37 3.91 -4.11 -7.62
C TYR A 37 5.39 -3.84 -7.42
N LYS A 38 6.22 -4.86 -7.62
CA LYS A 38 7.67 -4.70 -7.78
C LYS A 38 8.05 -5.19 -9.17
N PHE A 39 8.33 -4.24 -10.04
CA PHE A 39 8.71 -4.50 -11.42
C PHE A 39 10.22 -4.46 -11.54
N SER A 40 10.84 -5.52 -12.07
CA SER A 40 12.29 -5.58 -12.28
C SER A 40 12.65 -6.02 -13.70
N VAL A 41 13.73 -5.46 -14.24
CA VAL A 41 14.26 -5.81 -15.56
C VAL A 41 15.77 -5.98 -15.52
N ASN A 42 16.28 -7.01 -16.18
CA ASN A 42 17.70 -7.20 -16.43
C ASN A 42 18.07 -6.61 -17.80
N LYS A 43 18.77 -5.48 -17.79
CA LYS A 43 19.11 -4.73 -19.01
C LYS A 43 19.98 -5.53 -19.99
N ASN A 44 20.91 -6.35 -19.48
CA ASN A 44 21.80 -7.14 -20.34
C ASN A 44 21.03 -8.25 -21.08
N VAL A 45 20.08 -8.89 -20.39
CA VAL A 45 19.21 -9.91 -20.98
C VAL A 45 18.30 -9.29 -22.05
N LEU A 46 17.68 -8.14 -21.76
CA LEU A 46 16.90 -7.41 -22.75
C LEU A 46 17.75 -7.00 -23.97
N LYS A 47 18.97 -6.51 -23.75
CA LYS A 47 19.90 -6.16 -24.83
C LYS A 47 20.28 -7.36 -25.68
N GLY A 48 20.49 -8.53 -25.07
CA GLY A 48 20.73 -9.79 -25.79
C GLY A 48 19.57 -10.23 -26.68
N GLN A 49 18.35 -9.81 -26.35
CA GLN A 49 17.14 -10.02 -27.17
C GLN A 49 16.89 -8.90 -28.19
N GLY A 50 17.85 -7.99 -28.38
CA GLY A 50 17.72 -6.86 -29.31
C GLY A 50 16.95 -5.65 -28.74
N LEU A 51 16.66 -5.63 -27.44
CA LEU A 51 15.94 -4.54 -26.76
C LEU A 51 16.90 -3.67 -25.94
N ASP A 52 17.67 -2.81 -26.62
CA ASP A 52 18.51 -1.82 -25.92
C ASP A 52 17.69 -0.60 -25.49
N VAL A 53 17.09 -0.68 -24.30
CA VAL A 53 16.23 0.37 -23.75
C VAL A 53 16.92 1.14 -22.61
N SER A 54 16.81 2.46 -22.64
CA SER A 54 17.22 3.36 -21.55
C SER A 54 16.06 3.82 -20.65
N GLN A 55 14.83 3.63 -21.13
CA GLN A 55 13.61 4.03 -20.46
C GLN A 55 12.47 3.06 -20.82
N LEU A 56 11.50 2.93 -19.93
CA LEU A 56 10.26 2.21 -20.16
C LEU A 56 9.08 3.15 -19.97
N TYR A 57 7.92 2.74 -20.47
CA TYR A 57 6.69 3.53 -20.41
C TYR A 57 5.69 2.81 -19.53
N VAL A 58 5.18 3.52 -18.53
CA VAL A 58 4.11 3.06 -17.66
C VAL A 58 2.83 3.79 -18.02
N ARG A 59 1.73 3.04 -18.09
CA ARG A 59 0.39 3.57 -18.29
C ARG A 59 -0.56 2.91 -17.29
N ILE A 60 -1.18 3.72 -16.46
CA ILE A 60 -2.29 3.30 -15.60
C ILE A 60 -3.54 4.07 -16.01
N LYS A 61 -4.66 3.38 -16.18
CA LYS A 61 -5.95 3.99 -16.52
C LYS A 61 -6.97 3.64 -15.45
N ASN A 62 -7.68 4.66 -14.98
CA ASN A 62 -8.91 4.47 -14.23
C ASN A 62 -10.01 4.12 -15.24
N GLU A 63 -10.58 2.92 -15.13
CA GLU A 63 -11.58 2.40 -16.07
C GLU A 63 -13.00 2.84 -15.71
N GLU A 64 -13.19 3.55 -14.60
CA GLU A 64 -14.48 4.09 -14.19
C GLU A 64 -15.02 5.11 -15.22
N SER A 65 -16.35 5.17 -15.30
CA SER A 65 -17.06 6.10 -16.20
C SER A 65 -16.76 7.55 -15.84
N SER A 66 -16.51 8.38 -16.85
CA SER A 66 -16.32 9.83 -16.66
C SER A 66 -17.54 10.52 -16.01
N LEU A 67 -18.72 9.89 -16.06
CA LEU A 67 -19.94 10.34 -15.38
C LEU A 67 -19.84 10.29 -13.84
N LEU A 68 -18.87 9.56 -13.29
CA LEU A 68 -18.64 9.46 -11.84
C LEU A 68 -17.73 10.58 -11.30
N ARG A 69 -17.13 11.40 -12.17
CA ARG A 69 -16.29 12.55 -11.76
C ARG A 69 -16.95 13.55 -10.80
N PRO A 70 -18.23 13.91 -10.94
CA PRO A 70 -18.89 14.82 -9.98
C PRO A 70 -19.35 14.12 -8.69
N VAL A 71 -19.24 12.79 -8.58
CA VAL A 71 -19.75 12.01 -7.44
C VAL A 71 -18.66 11.89 -6.36
N TYR A 72 -18.60 12.86 -5.45
CA TYR A 72 -17.62 12.88 -4.35
C TYR A 72 -18.17 12.41 -2.99
N LEU A 73 -19.50 12.33 -2.84
CA LEU A 73 -20.18 12.00 -1.58
C LEU A 73 -19.80 10.60 -1.03
N ALA A 74 -19.48 9.66 -1.92
CA ALA A 74 -19.02 8.31 -1.60
C ALA A 74 -17.52 8.22 -1.20
N GLY A 75 -16.79 9.34 -1.31
CA GLY A 75 -15.36 9.36 -1.58
C GLY A 75 -15.10 9.36 -3.09
N PRO A 76 -13.97 9.93 -3.56
CA PRO A 76 -13.72 10.03 -4.99
C PRO A 76 -13.51 8.65 -5.61
N TYR A 77 -14.10 8.42 -6.79
CA TYR A 77 -13.87 7.23 -7.62
C TYR A 77 -12.50 7.28 -8.30
N SER A 78 -11.45 7.45 -7.49
CA SER A 78 -10.09 7.73 -7.93
C SER A 78 -9.06 6.84 -7.26
N PHE A 79 -7.85 6.88 -7.82
CA PHE A 79 -6.69 6.21 -7.29
C PHE A 79 -5.59 7.21 -6.95
N TYR A 80 -4.90 6.96 -5.84
CA TYR A 80 -3.55 7.47 -5.63
C TYR A 80 -2.55 6.49 -6.26
N ILE A 81 -1.54 7.01 -6.93
CA ILE A 81 -0.48 6.19 -7.55
C ILE A 81 0.87 6.85 -7.33
N ASP A 82 1.86 6.06 -6.94
CA ASP A 82 3.27 6.44 -6.97
C ASP A 82 4.13 5.35 -7.61
N ILE A 83 5.26 5.77 -8.20
CA ILE A 83 6.27 4.87 -8.76
C ILE A 83 7.63 5.27 -8.19
N ARG A 84 8.17 4.42 -7.31
CA ARG A 84 9.43 4.64 -6.60
C ARG A 84 10.53 3.79 -7.21
N PRO A 85 11.64 4.37 -7.72
CA PRO A 85 12.79 3.59 -8.14
C PRO A 85 13.49 2.93 -6.93
N HIS A 86 14.21 1.83 -7.15
CA HIS A 86 14.81 1.01 -6.09
C HIS A 86 15.56 1.79 -5.00
N ASN A 87 16.36 2.80 -5.38
CA ASN A 87 17.18 3.59 -4.46
C ASN A 87 16.47 4.86 -3.96
N TYR A 88 15.15 4.97 -4.11
CA TYR A 88 14.38 6.07 -3.54
C TYR A 88 14.32 5.97 -2.01
N ASN A 89 14.52 7.11 -1.34
CA ASN A 89 14.34 7.25 0.09
C ASN A 89 13.76 8.64 0.37
N GLU A 90 12.57 8.70 0.96
CA GLU A 90 11.84 9.95 1.21
C GLU A 90 12.51 10.85 2.26
N ASN A 91 13.38 10.29 3.10
CA ASN A 91 14.13 11.05 4.11
C ASN A 91 15.44 11.62 3.56
N ARG A 92 15.73 11.43 2.27
CA ARG A 92 16.94 11.92 1.61
C ARG A 92 16.58 12.74 0.39
N LYS A 93 17.41 13.74 0.08
CA LYS A 93 17.26 14.52 -1.14
C LYS A 93 17.40 13.60 -2.36
N PHE A 94 16.37 13.55 -3.19
CA PHE A 94 16.39 12.74 -4.41
C PHE A 94 17.43 13.28 -5.41
N PRO A 95 18.40 12.47 -5.85
CA PRO A 95 19.49 12.95 -6.69
C PRO A 95 19.07 13.13 -8.16
N GLY A 96 19.65 14.15 -8.79
CA GLY A 96 19.44 14.43 -10.22
C GLY A 96 18.28 15.38 -10.51
N LYS A 97 17.81 15.37 -11.77
CA LYS A 97 16.70 16.20 -12.26
C LYS A 97 15.42 15.39 -12.53
N GLU A 98 15.46 14.09 -12.30
CA GLU A 98 14.30 13.21 -12.44
C GLU A 98 13.29 13.52 -11.33
N ALA A 99 12.02 13.67 -11.69
CA ALA A 99 10.94 13.79 -10.71
C ALA A 99 10.40 12.39 -10.39
N ILE A 100 10.06 12.16 -9.12
CA ILE A 100 9.36 10.93 -8.72
C ILE A 100 7.96 10.95 -9.32
N PRO A 101 7.59 9.97 -10.15
CA PRO A 101 6.26 9.92 -10.72
C PRO A 101 5.21 9.59 -9.65
N PHE A 102 4.26 10.49 -9.45
CA PHE A 102 3.04 10.20 -8.69
C PHE A 102 1.84 10.96 -9.27
N ILE A 103 0.64 10.51 -8.94
CA ILE A 103 -0.61 11.24 -9.15
C ILE A 103 -1.49 11.07 -7.92
N GLU A 104 -1.88 12.20 -7.35
CA GLU A 104 -2.66 12.23 -6.11
C GLU A 104 -4.11 11.82 -6.30
N ASN A 105 -4.68 12.02 -7.48
CA ASN A 105 -6.10 11.78 -7.75
C ASN A 105 -6.29 11.43 -9.23
N LEU A 106 -6.09 10.17 -9.59
CA LEU A 106 -6.38 9.66 -10.93
C LEU A 106 -7.90 9.46 -11.08
N LYS A 107 -8.58 10.44 -11.68
CA LYS A 107 -10.05 10.49 -11.76
C LYS A 107 -10.61 9.49 -12.80
N PRO A 108 -11.92 9.23 -12.80
CA PRO A 108 -12.56 8.35 -13.79
C PRO A 108 -12.22 8.71 -15.25
N ASP A 109 -11.94 7.68 -16.07
CA ASP A 109 -11.40 7.72 -17.45
C ASP A 109 -10.06 8.47 -17.65
N GLU A 110 -9.42 8.94 -16.58
CA GLU A 110 -8.08 9.51 -16.66
C GLU A 110 -6.99 8.44 -16.79
N ARG A 111 -5.83 8.88 -17.27
CA ARG A 111 -4.70 8.01 -17.56
C ARG A 111 -3.42 8.64 -17.02
N PHE A 112 -2.77 7.96 -16.08
CA PHE A 112 -1.43 8.28 -15.65
C PHE A 112 -0.42 7.68 -16.63
N LYS A 113 0.44 8.52 -17.22
CA LYS A 113 1.39 8.11 -18.28
C LYS A 113 2.76 8.68 -17.98
N VAL A 114 3.71 7.82 -17.66
CA VAL A 114 5.04 8.28 -17.24
C VAL A 114 6.14 7.43 -17.86
N LYS A 115 7.35 7.99 -17.84
CA LYS A 115 8.58 7.30 -18.23
C LYS A 115 9.31 6.92 -16.96
N ILE A 116 9.80 5.69 -16.90
CA ILE A 116 10.71 5.23 -15.84
C ILE A 116 12.08 4.97 -16.47
N LEU A 117 13.15 5.42 -15.81
CA LEU A 117 14.49 5.44 -16.39
C LEU A 117 15.36 4.32 -15.84
N LEU A 118 16.10 3.63 -16.71
CA LEU A 118 17.10 2.63 -16.31
C LEU A 118 18.42 3.37 -15.98
N ASN A 119 18.51 3.91 -14.77
CA ASN A 119 19.60 4.77 -14.33
C ASN A 119 20.06 4.39 -12.90
N LYS A 120 20.94 5.20 -12.29
CA LYS A 120 21.44 4.94 -10.93
C LYS A 120 20.35 4.90 -9.86
N ASN A 121 19.21 5.58 -10.05
CA ASN A 121 18.12 5.60 -9.08
C ASN A 121 17.37 4.27 -9.03
N SER A 122 17.20 3.61 -10.17
CA SER A 122 16.47 2.34 -10.29
C SER A 122 17.38 1.11 -10.26
N ARG A 123 18.69 1.27 -10.41
CA ARG A 123 19.65 0.17 -10.43
C ARG A 123 19.73 -0.55 -9.07
N VAL A 124 19.60 -1.86 -9.08
CA VAL A 124 19.75 -2.71 -7.90
C VAL A 124 21.23 -3.01 -7.68
N ASN A 125 21.81 -2.42 -6.64
CA ASN A 125 23.26 -2.50 -6.37
C ASN A 125 24.09 -2.19 -7.64
N ASP A 126 25.22 -2.85 -7.82
CA ASP A 126 26.06 -2.75 -9.03
C ASP A 126 25.69 -3.75 -10.13
N SER A 127 24.48 -4.32 -10.09
CA SER A 127 24.03 -5.34 -11.06
C SER A 127 23.55 -4.75 -12.39
N SER A 128 23.13 -5.60 -13.34
CA SER A 128 22.40 -5.18 -14.54
C SER A 128 20.87 -5.11 -14.35
N ILE A 129 20.40 -5.25 -13.11
CA ILE A 129 18.98 -5.26 -12.75
C ILE A 129 18.55 -3.85 -12.35
N TYR A 130 17.39 -3.45 -12.86
CA TYR A 130 16.72 -2.19 -12.53
C TYR A 130 15.32 -2.51 -12.00
N SER A 131 14.90 -1.84 -10.93
CA SER A 131 13.67 -2.17 -10.22
C SER A 131 12.91 -0.93 -9.73
N TRP A 132 11.58 -1.06 -9.65
CA TRP A 132 10.66 -0.05 -9.15
C TRP A 132 9.56 -0.70 -8.31
N THR A 133 9.13 0.03 -7.27
CA THR A 133 7.91 -0.22 -6.53
C THR A 133 6.80 0.67 -7.09
N ILE A 134 5.64 0.11 -7.39
CA ILE A 134 4.46 0.84 -7.88
C ILE A 134 3.30 0.55 -6.94
N ASP A 135 2.76 1.57 -6.30
CA ASP A 135 1.52 1.45 -5.52
C ASP A 135 0.35 2.03 -6.29
N ILE A 136 -0.77 1.30 -6.28
CA ILE A 136 -2.06 1.76 -6.80
C ILE A 136 -3.06 1.59 -5.67
N ILE A 137 -3.51 2.71 -5.13
CA ILE A 137 -4.25 2.79 -3.86
C ILE A 137 -5.63 3.38 -4.12
N SER A 138 -6.68 2.70 -3.64
CA SER A 138 -8.04 3.23 -3.69
C SER A 138 -8.21 4.45 -2.79
N GLN A 139 -8.87 5.50 -3.30
CA GLN A 139 -9.23 6.69 -2.52
C GLN A 139 -10.69 6.72 -2.05
N LEU A 140 -11.42 5.60 -2.17
CA LEU A 140 -12.71 5.48 -1.52
C LEU A 140 -12.55 5.68 -0.01
N ALA A 141 -13.46 6.47 0.57
CA ALA A 141 -13.37 6.84 1.99
C ALA A 141 -14.66 6.58 2.77
N VAL A 142 -15.83 6.69 2.14
CA VAL A 142 -17.12 6.72 2.87
C VAL A 142 -17.89 5.41 2.72
N THR A 143 -18.13 4.96 1.49
CA THR A 143 -18.95 3.76 1.22
C THR A 143 -18.09 2.54 0.86
N THR A 144 -18.53 1.37 1.32
CA THR A 144 -17.89 0.08 1.08
C THR A 144 -18.46 -0.66 -0.14
N ILE A 145 -19.51 -0.13 -0.77
CA ILE A 145 -20.22 -0.76 -1.87
C ILE A 145 -19.42 -0.72 -3.18
N PRO A 146 -18.84 0.43 -3.59
CA PRO A 146 -18.22 0.54 -4.90
C PRO A 146 -16.97 -0.32 -5.07
N ARG A 147 -16.72 -0.70 -6.31
CA ARG A 147 -15.47 -1.34 -6.78
C ARG A 147 -14.94 -0.52 -7.93
N LEU A 148 -13.68 -0.13 -7.86
CA LEU A 148 -13.04 0.68 -8.88
C LEU A 148 -12.14 -0.23 -9.72
N GLU A 149 -12.26 -0.15 -11.03
CA GLU A 149 -11.41 -0.89 -11.95
C GLU A 149 -10.28 -0.01 -12.51
N PHE A 150 -9.09 -0.60 -12.63
CA PHE A 150 -7.97 0.01 -13.34
C PHE A 150 -7.28 -0.97 -14.28
N THR A 151 -6.62 -0.42 -15.30
CA THR A 151 -5.62 -1.15 -16.10
C THR A 151 -4.22 -0.60 -15.87
N PHE A 152 -3.23 -1.49 -15.75
CA PHE A 152 -1.83 -1.18 -15.52
C PHE A 152 -0.95 -1.85 -16.58
N ARG A 153 -0.15 -1.05 -17.29
CA ARG A 153 0.69 -1.51 -18.40
C ARG A 153 2.09 -0.95 -18.33
N ILE A 154 3.07 -1.80 -18.65
CA ILE A 154 4.47 -1.42 -18.86
C ILE A 154 4.92 -1.89 -20.23
N GLY A 155 5.61 -1.04 -20.99
CA GLY A 155 6.14 -1.42 -22.30
C GLY A 155 7.39 -0.64 -22.69
N THR A 156 8.09 -1.14 -23.72
CA THR A 156 9.32 -0.52 -24.24
C THR A 156 9.05 0.76 -25.02
N THR A 157 7.83 0.96 -25.52
CA THR A 157 7.42 2.17 -26.25
C THR A 157 6.06 2.71 -25.79
N ARG A 158 5.78 3.98 -26.11
CA ARG A 158 4.45 4.58 -25.91
C ARG A 158 3.35 3.88 -26.69
N LYS A 159 3.67 3.26 -27.83
CA LYS A 159 2.70 2.55 -28.67
C LYS A 159 2.32 1.21 -28.05
N ALA A 160 3.30 0.47 -27.54
CA ALA A 160 3.10 -0.81 -26.87
C ALA A 160 2.05 -0.72 -25.75
N VAL A 161 2.16 0.28 -24.88
CA VAL A 161 1.22 0.45 -23.75
C VAL A 161 -0.17 0.98 -24.16
N LYS A 162 -0.35 1.47 -25.39
CA LYS A 162 -1.64 2.01 -25.87
C LYS A 162 -2.54 0.92 -26.45
N LYS A 163 -1.99 -0.11 -27.10
CA LYS A 163 -2.78 -1.15 -27.76
C LYS A 163 -3.53 -1.96 -26.69
N SER A 164 -4.85 -2.02 -26.79
CA SER A 164 -5.69 -2.97 -26.03
C SER A 164 -5.60 -4.34 -26.69
N GLY A 165 -5.39 -5.40 -25.90
CA GLY A 165 -5.33 -6.77 -26.43
C GLY A 165 -4.04 -7.09 -27.20
N GLY A 166 -2.95 -6.36 -26.94
CA GLY A 166 -1.64 -6.73 -27.48
C GLY A 166 -1.21 -8.10 -26.94
N ARG A 167 -0.50 -8.90 -27.76
CA ARG A 167 0.04 -10.19 -27.32
C ARG A 167 1.05 -9.93 -26.19
N PHE A 168 0.69 -10.32 -24.97
CA PHE A 168 1.64 -10.37 -23.87
C PHE A 168 2.71 -11.41 -24.19
N VAL A 169 3.98 -11.02 -24.10
CA VAL A 169 5.11 -11.92 -24.30
C VAL A 169 5.88 -11.98 -22.99
N SER A 170 5.88 -13.15 -22.36
CA SER A 170 6.82 -13.43 -21.27
C SER A 170 8.22 -13.16 -21.80
N THR A 171 8.85 -12.12 -21.26
CA THR A 171 10.16 -11.64 -21.71
C THR A 171 11.17 -12.07 -20.67
N GLU A 172 12.16 -12.86 -21.06
CA GLU A 172 13.21 -13.29 -20.15
C GLU A 172 13.93 -12.06 -19.58
N GLY A 173 14.27 -12.12 -18.29
CA GLY A 173 14.87 -11.00 -17.58
C GLY A 173 13.88 -9.92 -17.13
N VAL A 174 12.56 -10.13 -17.29
CA VAL A 174 11.51 -9.27 -16.73
C VAL A 174 10.77 -10.01 -15.61
N SER A 175 10.60 -9.38 -14.46
CA SER A 175 9.78 -9.88 -13.37
C SER A 175 8.78 -8.83 -12.90
N LEU A 176 7.57 -9.30 -12.55
CA LEU A 176 6.53 -8.49 -11.93
C LEU A 176 6.01 -9.25 -10.71
N GLU A 177 6.49 -8.87 -9.54
CA GLU A 177 5.93 -9.35 -8.27
C GLU A 177 4.74 -8.46 -7.91
N MET A 178 3.71 -9.04 -7.30
CA MET A 178 2.46 -8.36 -6.95
C MET A 178 2.00 -8.78 -5.56
N TRP A 179 1.58 -7.80 -4.77
CA TRP A 179 0.86 -8.00 -3.52
C TRP A 179 -0.45 -7.25 -3.57
N ASP A 180 -1.54 -7.96 -3.31
CA ASP A 180 -2.81 -7.34 -2.93
C ASP A 180 -2.77 -6.90 -1.45
N THR A 181 -3.79 -6.17 -1.00
CA THR A 181 -3.89 -5.72 0.39
C THR A 181 -3.70 -6.86 1.39
N LYS A 182 -4.31 -8.02 1.17
CA LYS A 182 -4.25 -9.13 2.12
C LYS A 182 -2.83 -9.68 2.22
N SER A 183 -2.24 -10.09 1.09
CA SER A 183 -0.89 -10.64 1.03
C SER A 183 0.19 -9.64 1.48
N LEU A 184 0.00 -8.34 1.23
CA LEU A 184 0.89 -7.30 1.72
C LEU A 184 0.84 -7.16 3.25
N TRP A 185 -0.34 -7.30 3.84
CA TRP A 185 -0.55 -7.23 5.29
C TRP A 185 -0.31 -8.56 6.02
N ASP A 186 -0.23 -9.68 5.29
CA ASP A 186 -0.01 -11.03 5.84
C ASP A 186 1.44 -11.54 5.69
N LEU A 187 2.41 -10.65 5.45
CA LEU A 187 3.82 -11.04 5.32
C LEU A 187 4.33 -11.83 6.55
N PRO A 188 5.20 -12.85 6.33
CA PRO A 188 5.79 -13.64 7.40
C PRO A 188 6.86 -12.84 8.17
N PRO A 189 7.26 -13.29 9.38
CA PRO A 189 8.39 -12.70 10.08
C PRO A 189 9.70 -12.96 9.31
N LYS A 190 10.67 -12.04 9.44
CA LYS A 190 11.99 -12.19 8.82
C LYS A 190 12.72 -13.45 9.31
N PHE A 191 12.57 -13.80 10.58
CA PHE A 191 13.21 -14.97 11.20
C PHE A 191 12.14 -15.93 11.74
N PRO A 192 11.65 -16.89 10.92
CA PRO A 192 10.59 -17.84 11.29
C PRO A 192 10.83 -18.63 12.58
N ASN A 193 12.09 -18.97 12.86
CA ASN A 193 12.47 -19.78 14.01
C ASN A 193 12.66 -18.96 15.30
N LYS A 194 12.56 -17.62 15.22
CA LYS A 194 12.67 -16.74 16.38
C LYS A 194 11.31 -16.33 16.92
N PRO A 195 11.24 -15.97 18.21
CA PRO A 195 10.01 -15.44 18.78
C PRO A 195 9.57 -14.16 18.06
N VAL A 196 8.27 -14.02 17.86
CA VAL A 196 7.64 -12.96 17.09
C VAL A 196 7.12 -11.87 18.01
N HIS A 197 7.42 -10.63 17.64
CA HIS A 197 6.78 -9.44 18.21
C HIS A 197 5.64 -8.96 17.29
N LEU A 198 4.40 -9.25 17.68
CA LEU A 198 3.22 -8.81 16.95
C LEU A 198 2.93 -7.31 17.20
N VAL A 199 2.76 -6.53 16.14
CA VAL A 199 2.37 -5.12 16.22
C VAL A 199 0.99 -4.95 15.62
N ILE A 200 0.01 -4.54 16.44
CA ILE A 200 -1.37 -4.30 16.01
C ILE A 200 -1.54 -2.81 15.73
N VAL A 201 -1.85 -2.48 14.48
CA VAL A 201 -2.17 -1.12 14.05
C VAL A 201 -3.68 -0.95 13.95
N THR A 202 -4.20 0.20 14.39
CA THR A 202 -5.64 0.51 14.34
C THR A 202 -5.88 1.92 13.82
N HIS A 203 -6.71 2.03 12.78
CA HIS A 203 -7.02 3.28 12.10
C HIS A 203 -7.98 4.18 12.91
N GLY A 204 -8.10 5.42 12.45
CA GLY A 204 -8.98 6.44 13.02
C GLY A 204 -10.39 6.46 12.42
N ILE A 205 -11.15 7.51 12.72
CA ILE A 205 -12.46 7.75 12.11
C ILE A 205 -12.32 7.99 10.59
N PHE A 206 -13.29 7.51 9.80
CA PHE A 206 -13.32 7.64 8.32
C PHE A 206 -12.03 7.20 7.61
N SER A 207 -11.34 6.24 8.20
CA SER A 207 -10.06 5.72 7.73
C SER A 207 -10.15 4.21 7.54
N ASN A 208 -9.08 3.61 7.03
CA ASN A 208 -8.94 2.17 6.83
C ASN A 208 -7.53 1.69 7.19
N ILE A 209 -7.39 0.39 7.50
CA ILE A 209 -6.06 -0.18 7.76
C ILE A 209 -5.25 -0.26 6.46
N GLY A 210 -5.84 -0.82 5.39
CA GLY A 210 -5.09 -1.27 4.23
C GLY A 210 -4.27 -0.19 3.54
N CYS A 211 -4.88 0.97 3.29
CA CYS A 211 -4.29 2.12 2.61
C CYS A 211 -3.73 3.15 3.61
N ASP A 212 -4.54 3.62 4.56
CA ASP A 212 -4.18 4.82 5.32
C ASP A 212 -3.10 4.53 6.37
N MET A 213 -3.07 3.30 6.89
CA MET A 213 -2.04 2.86 7.84
C MET A 213 -0.85 2.20 7.13
N LEU A 214 -0.84 2.12 5.80
CA LEU A 214 0.23 1.47 5.02
C LEU A 214 1.60 2.10 5.30
N TYR A 215 1.67 3.43 5.31
CA TYR A 215 2.93 4.14 5.57
C TYR A 215 3.53 3.74 6.93
N MET A 216 2.70 3.61 7.95
CA MET A 216 3.15 3.21 9.29
C MET A 216 3.69 1.77 9.28
N LYS A 217 2.97 0.84 8.64
CA LYS A 217 3.45 -0.54 8.45
C LYS A 217 4.80 -0.55 7.75
N ASP A 218 4.89 0.10 6.59
CA ASP A 218 6.10 0.13 5.77
C ASP A 218 7.29 0.70 6.57
N LYS A 219 7.09 1.75 7.37
CA LYS A 219 8.18 2.35 8.16
C LYS A 219 8.63 1.47 9.31
N ILE A 220 7.72 0.75 9.96
CA ILE A 220 8.11 -0.22 11.00
C ILE A 220 8.94 -1.34 10.37
N GLU A 221 8.50 -1.86 9.22
CA GLU A 221 9.22 -2.92 8.49
C GLU A 221 10.56 -2.41 7.95
N GLU A 222 10.63 -1.25 7.31
CA GLU A 222 11.86 -0.67 6.78
C GLU A 222 12.92 -0.42 7.87
N MET A 223 12.49 0.01 9.07
CA MET A 223 13.42 0.24 10.17
C MET A 223 13.95 -1.07 10.77
N THR A 224 13.18 -2.15 10.71
CA THR A 224 13.51 -3.41 11.40
C THR A 224 14.08 -4.48 10.48
N PHE A 225 13.65 -4.56 9.22
CA PHE A 225 14.03 -5.63 8.31
C PHE A 225 15.51 -5.60 7.91
N PRO A 226 16.21 -4.45 7.80
CA PRO A 226 17.65 -4.43 7.56
C PRO A 226 18.48 -4.82 8.78
N MET A 227 17.91 -4.81 9.99
CA MET A 227 18.66 -5.10 11.22
C MET A 227 19.20 -6.53 11.25
N ASP A 228 20.41 -6.67 11.80
CA ASP A 228 21.06 -7.95 12.07
C ASP A 228 20.24 -8.82 13.01
N GLU A 229 20.32 -10.13 12.79
CA GLU A 229 19.51 -11.13 13.49
C GLU A 229 19.66 -11.10 15.03
N ALA A 230 20.80 -10.65 15.54
CA ALA A 230 21.10 -10.58 16.97
C ALA A 230 20.30 -9.48 17.70
N VAL A 231 19.98 -8.38 17.02
CA VAL A 231 19.30 -7.21 17.61
C VAL A 231 17.89 -7.00 17.04
N ASN A 232 17.50 -7.76 16.02
CA ASN A 232 16.22 -7.62 15.37
C ASN A 232 15.05 -8.01 16.29
N PRO A 233 14.01 -7.16 16.44
CA PRO A 233 12.83 -7.50 17.24
C PRO A 233 11.96 -8.62 16.65
N ASN A 234 12.19 -9.00 15.39
CA ASN A 234 11.45 -10.00 14.63
C ASN A 234 9.93 -9.72 14.62
N ILE A 235 9.59 -8.56 14.06
CA ILE A 235 8.22 -8.05 14.09
C ILE A 235 7.33 -8.64 13.00
N ILE A 236 6.04 -8.69 13.30
CA ILE A 236 4.96 -8.88 12.34
C ILE A 236 3.95 -7.76 12.55
N VAL A 237 3.61 -7.00 11.51
CA VAL A 237 2.60 -5.92 11.60
C VAL A 237 1.25 -6.43 11.07
N ARG A 238 0.18 -6.20 11.83
CA ARG A 238 -1.20 -6.62 11.50
C ARG A 238 -2.20 -5.52 11.85
N GLY A 239 -3.39 -5.58 11.25
CA GLY A 239 -4.46 -4.64 11.51
C GLY A 239 -5.83 -5.20 11.14
N CYS A 240 -6.84 -4.87 11.93
CA CYS A 240 -8.21 -5.37 11.77
C CYS A 240 -8.93 -4.62 10.64
N MET A 241 -9.07 -5.25 9.47
CA MET A 241 -9.76 -4.69 8.31
C MET A 241 -11.29 -4.60 8.50
N ASP A 242 -11.85 -5.32 9.48
CA ASP A 242 -13.30 -5.40 9.70
C ASP A 242 -13.92 -4.08 10.16
N ASN A 243 -13.12 -3.09 10.55
CA ASN A 243 -13.58 -1.78 11.01
C ASN A 243 -13.72 -0.73 9.89
N VAL A 244 -13.31 -1.06 8.66
CA VAL A 244 -13.47 -0.19 7.50
C VAL A 244 -14.95 0.14 7.27
N GLY A 245 -15.27 1.43 7.13
CA GLY A 245 -16.65 1.92 6.95
C GLY A 245 -17.55 1.79 8.20
N LYS A 246 -17.01 1.41 9.36
CA LYS A 246 -17.81 1.08 10.56
C LYS A 246 -17.53 1.98 11.77
N SER A 247 -16.81 3.09 11.56
CA SER A 247 -16.38 3.99 12.64
C SER A 247 -17.53 4.51 13.51
N GLY A 248 -18.72 4.71 12.92
CA GLY A 248 -19.93 5.16 13.63
C GLY A 248 -20.51 4.15 14.63
N HIS A 249 -20.07 2.89 14.63
CA HIS A 249 -20.53 1.88 15.61
C HIS A 249 -20.00 2.10 17.04
N GLY A 250 -19.11 3.09 17.22
CA GLY A 250 -18.56 3.45 18.53
C GLY A 250 -17.44 2.53 19.03
N ILE A 251 -16.69 3.06 20.00
CA ILE A 251 -15.46 2.45 20.54
C ILE A 251 -15.70 1.02 21.06
N HIS A 252 -16.86 0.76 21.69
CA HIS A 252 -17.20 -0.57 22.21
C HIS A 252 -17.20 -1.62 21.09
N CYS A 253 -18.00 -1.39 20.04
CA CYS A 253 -18.14 -2.33 18.93
C CYS A 253 -16.85 -2.50 18.14
N LEU A 254 -16.15 -1.39 17.86
CA LEU A 254 -14.87 -1.42 17.15
C LEU A 254 -13.82 -2.18 17.95
N GLY A 255 -13.73 -1.93 19.26
CA GLY A 255 -12.75 -2.56 20.15
C GLY A 255 -13.00 -4.05 20.31
N VAL A 256 -14.26 -4.49 20.38
CA VAL A 256 -14.60 -5.92 20.38
C VAL A 256 -14.12 -6.62 19.11
N ARG A 257 -14.29 -6.00 17.93
CA ARG A 257 -13.80 -6.57 16.66
C ARG A 257 -12.28 -6.66 16.64
N VAL A 258 -11.57 -5.61 17.06
CA VAL A 258 -10.11 -5.63 17.17
C VAL A 258 -9.66 -6.70 18.16
N GLY A 259 -10.28 -6.80 19.34
CA GLY A 259 -9.93 -7.78 20.36
C GLY A 259 -10.10 -9.22 19.86
N LYS A 260 -11.22 -9.52 19.19
CA LYS A 260 -11.46 -10.82 18.54
C LYS A 260 -10.39 -11.10 17.48
N TYR A 261 -10.13 -10.14 16.60
CA TYR A 261 -9.11 -10.25 15.56
C TYR A 261 -7.71 -10.55 16.14
N VAL A 262 -7.33 -9.91 17.24
CA VAL A 262 -6.02 -10.15 17.89
C VAL A 262 -5.93 -11.57 18.42
N LEU A 263 -6.96 -12.07 19.09
CA LEU A 263 -6.98 -13.45 19.60
C LEU A 263 -6.83 -14.46 18.45
N GLU A 264 -7.62 -14.30 17.39
CA GLU A 264 -7.57 -15.17 16.21
C GLU A 264 -6.22 -15.08 15.49
N THR A 265 -5.66 -13.87 15.34
CA THR A 265 -4.36 -13.65 14.70
C THR A 265 -3.23 -14.33 15.48
N VAL A 266 -3.23 -14.22 16.80
CA VAL A 266 -2.23 -14.88 17.64
C VAL A 266 -2.35 -16.39 17.55
N ASP A 267 -3.58 -16.93 17.57
CA ASP A 267 -3.81 -18.37 17.44
C ASP A 267 -3.33 -18.91 16.07
N GLU A 268 -3.63 -18.20 14.98
CA GLU A 268 -3.18 -18.58 13.64
C GLU A 268 -1.65 -18.48 13.49
N LEU A 269 -1.03 -17.42 14.00
CA LEU A 269 0.42 -17.27 13.97
C LEU A 269 1.11 -18.36 14.79
N ASN A 270 0.56 -18.74 15.95
CA ASN A 270 1.13 -19.78 16.82
C ASN A 270 1.07 -21.19 16.23
N LYS A 271 0.33 -21.42 15.13
CA LYS A 271 0.41 -22.68 14.37
C LYS A 271 1.73 -22.85 13.62
N LYS A 272 2.45 -21.76 13.35
CA LYS A 272 3.68 -21.75 12.51
C LYS A 272 4.87 -21.08 13.18
N TYR A 273 4.62 -20.16 14.09
CA TYR A 273 5.62 -19.32 14.76
C TYR A 273 5.36 -19.32 16.27
N ARG A 274 6.17 -18.59 17.04
CA ARG A 274 5.93 -18.35 18.47
C ARG A 274 5.75 -16.87 18.74
N VAL A 275 4.51 -16.40 18.89
CA VAL A 275 4.24 -15.02 19.30
C VAL A 275 4.47 -14.88 20.81
N ASP A 276 5.47 -14.09 21.20
CA ASP A 276 5.83 -13.90 22.62
C ASP A 276 5.66 -12.46 23.10
N ARG A 277 5.54 -11.52 22.18
CA ARG A 277 5.40 -10.09 22.46
C ARG A 277 4.31 -9.47 21.60
N ILE A 278 3.64 -8.46 22.16
CA ILE A 278 2.64 -7.69 21.44
C ILE A 278 2.75 -6.20 21.74
N SER A 279 2.58 -5.36 20.71
CA SER A 279 2.44 -3.92 20.83
C SER A 279 1.19 -3.44 20.10
N PHE A 280 0.65 -2.32 20.57
CA PHE A 280 -0.53 -1.67 20.01
C PHE A 280 -0.15 -0.26 19.55
N ILE A 281 -0.57 0.10 18.33
CA ILE A 281 -0.44 1.45 17.78
C ILE A 281 -1.80 1.90 17.25
N GLY A 282 -2.37 2.93 17.85
CA GLY A 282 -3.69 3.46 17.49
C GLY A 282 -3.58 4.90 16.99
N HIS A 283 -4.15 5.19 15.82
CA HIS A 283 -4.30 6.56 15.32
C HIS A 283 -5.71 7.08 15.59
N SER A 284 -5.83 8.28 16.13
CA SER A 284 -7.12 8.95 16.39
C SER A 284 -8.07 8.03 17.19
N LEU A 285 -9.29 7.76 16.70
CA LEU A 285 -10.27 6.82 17.26
C LEU A 285 -9.69 5.42 17.54
N GLY A 286 -8.62 5.03 16.84
CA GLY A 286 -7.92 3.77 17.03
C GLY A 286 -7.32 3.59 18.43
N GLY A 287 -6.91 4.65 19.12
CA GLY A 287 -6.35 4.56 20.48
C GLY A 287 -7.38 4.09 21.53
N PRO A 288 -8.52 4.79 21.69
CA PRO A 288 -9.60 4.33 22.55
C PRO A 288 -10.16 2.96 22.12
N THR A 289 -10.22 2.70 20.81
CA THR A 289 -10.61 1.39 20.25
C THR A 289 -9.69 0.27 20.74
N GLN A 290 -8.36 0.48 20.75
CA GLN A 290 -7.42 -0.51 21.26
C GLN A 290 -7.51 -0.69 22.78
N SER A 291 -7.83 0.35 23.53
CA SER A 291 -8.05 0.21 24.98
C SER A 291 -9.24 -0.71 25.27
N MET A 292 -10.32 -0.55 24.50
CA MET A 292 -11.45 -1.48 24.56
C MET A 292 -11.07 -2.89 24.06
N ALA A 293 -10.22 -3.01 23.05
CA ALA A 293 -9.73 -4.30 22.57
C ALA A 293 -8.92 -5.05 23.63
N VAL A 294 -8.02 -4.36 24.33
CA VAL A 294 -7.25 -4.92 25.46
C VAL A 294 -8.20 -5.38 26.57
N ARG A 295 -9.21 -4.57 26.95
CA ARG A 295 -10.26 -5.00 27.88
C ARG A 295 -10.98 -6.26 27.39
N TYR A 296 -11.34 -6.32 26.11
CA TYR A 296 -12.01 -7.49 25.56
C TYR A 296 -11.14 -8.75 25.67
N ILE A 297 -9.86 -8.63 25.30
CA ILE A 297 -8.88 -9.72 25.37
C ILE A 297 -8.74 -10.23 26.81
N THR A 298 -8.57 -9.34 27.80
CA THR A 298 -8.41 -9.74 29.21
C THR A 298 -9.65 -10.42 29.78
N VAL A 299 -10.85 -9.97 29.38
CA VAL A 299 -12.11 -10.60 29.80
C VAL A 299 -12.33 -11.95 29.13
N LYS A 300 -11.99 -12.08 27.84
CA LYS A 300 -12.24 -13.32 27.06
C LYS A 300 -11.17 -14.38 27.24
N ARG A 301 -9.92 -13.99 27.47
CA ARG A 301 -8.78 -14.88 27.69
C ARG A 301 -7.90 -14.29 28.80
N PRO A 302 -8.25 -14.50 30.09
CA PRO A 302 -7.54 -13.89 31.22
C PRO A 302 -6.04 -14.21 31.27
N SER A 303 -5.64 -15.39 30.80
CA SER A 303 -4.24 -15.82 30.73
C SER A 303 -3.45 -15.25 29.55
N PHE A 304 -4.09 -14.48 28.65
CA PHE A 304 -3.42 -14.00 27.43
C PHE A 304 -2.20 -13.13 27.74
N PHE A 305 -2.30 -12.25 28.75
CA PHE A 305 -1.22 -11.39 29.23
C PHE A 305 -0.59 -11.92 30.52
N ASP A 306 -0.67 -13.23 30.79
CA ASP A 306 -0.02 -13.82 31.97
C ASP A 306 1.48 -13.47 32.01
N PRO A 307 2.04 -13.00 33.14
CA PRO A 307 3.43 -12.53 33.20
C PRO A 307 4.49 -13.58 32.89
N VAL A 308 4.16 -14.87 33.01
CA VAL A 308 5.10 -15.99 32.86
C VAL A 308 4.88 -16.73 31.54
N LYS A 309 3.62 -17.00 31.18
CA LYS A 309 3.24 -17.86 30.06
C LYS A 309 2.47 -17.13 28.94
N GLY A 310 2.07 -15.89 29.17
CA GLY A 310 1.29 -15.09 28.22
C GLY A 310 2.14 -14.38 27.17
N VAL A 311 1.45 -13.71 26.25
CA VAL A 311 2.08 -12.79 25.30
C VAL A 311 2.42 -11.50 26.04
N LYS A 312 3.71 -11.14 26.09
CA LYS A 312 4.18 -9.97 26.82
C LYS A 312 3.74 -8.67 26.13
N PRO A 313 2.95 -7.79 26.78
CA PRO A 313 2.68 -6.47 26.24
C PRO A 313 3.96 -5.62 26.33
N VAL A 314 4.30 -4.93 25.24
CA VAL A 314 5.55 -4.13 25.15
C VAL A 314 5.25 -2.65 25.05
N ASN A 315 4.52 -2.22 24.02
CA ASN A 315 4.20 -0.81 23.80
C ASN A 315 2.69 -0.61 23.58
N PHE A 316 2.17 0.51 24.09
CA PHE A 316 0.84 1.01 23.77
C PHE A 316 0.97 2.46 23.30
N ILE A 317 0.96 2.67 21.99
CA ILE A 317 1.25 3.95 21.34
C ILE A 317 -0.04 4.52 20.78
N THR A 318 -0.32 5.79 21.07
CA THR A 318 -1.52 6.47 20.61
C THR A 318 -1.15 7.78 19.94
N LEU A 319 -1.63 7.99 18.72
CA LEU A 319 -1.29 9.15 17.89
C LEU A 319 -2.56 9.98 17.68
N ALA A 320 -2.59 11.21 18.22
CA ALA A 320 -3.74 12.11 18.13
C ALA A 320 -5.07 11.49 18.62
N SER A 321 -5.01 10.65 19.66
CA SER A 321 -6.16 9.89 20.16
C SER A 321 -6.98 10.65 21.22
N PRO A 322 -8.32 10.78 21.04
CA PRO A 322 -9.16 11.57 21.94
C PRO A 322 -9.61 10.78 23.17
N PHE A 323 -8.70 10.46 24.09
CA PHE A 323 -9.06 9.70 25.31
C PHE A 323 -10.01 10.44 26.24
N ILE A 324 -9.92 11.76 26.27
CA ILE A 324 -10.78 12.64 27.09
C ILE A 324 -12.01 13.13 26.33
N GLY A 325 -12.31 12.54 25.16
CA GLY A 325 -13.33 13.01 24.25
C GLY A 325 -12.87 14.17 23.36
N VAL A 326 -13.81 14.69 22.57
CA VAL A 326 -13.64 15.88 21.73
C VAL A 326 -14.70 16.91 22.12
N ILE A 327 -14.35 18.19 22.09
CA ILE A 327 -15.20 19.30 22.60
C ILE A 327 -16.43 19.54 21.69
N GLY A 328 -16.36 19.17 20.41
CA GLY A 328 -17.46 19.32 19.45
C GLY A 328 -18.14 18.01 19.13
N ASP A 329 -19.48 17.99 19.22
CA ASP A 329 -20.30 16.96 18.60
C ASP A 329 -20.08 16.96 17.09
N PHE A 330 -19.88 15.77 16.51
CA PHE A 330 -19.75 15.64 15.06
C PHE A 330 -21.03 16.16 14.39
N PRO A 331 -20.92 16.92 13.27
CA PRO A 331 -22.09 17.33 12.52
C PRO A 331 -22.88 16.10 12.08
N PHE A 332 -24.17 16.08 12.41
CA PHE A 332 -25.07 14.93 12.23
C PHE A 332 -25.09 14.37 10.79
N TYR A 333 -24.78 15.20 9.78
CA TYR A 333 -24.75 14.81 8.37
C TYR A 333 -23.55 13.93 7.98
N LEU A 334 -22.52 13.81 8.84
CA LEU A 334 -21.40 12.88 8.65
C LEU A 334 -21.66 11.50 9.31
N SER A 335 -22.66 11.41 10.19
CA SER A 335 -23.04 10.19 10.93
C SER A 335 -24.22 9.44 10.30
N VAL A 336 -24.85 9.98 9.27
CA VAL A 336 -25.85 9.24 8.48
C VAL A 336 -25.10 8.31 7.52
N PRO A 337 -25.32 6.98 7.58
CA PRO A 337 -24.87 6.10 6.51
C PRO A 337 -25.66 6.49 5.25
N LEU A 338 -24.99 7.12 4.28
CA LEU A 338 -25.52 7.26 2.93
C LEU A 338 -25.45 5.91 2.19
#